data_AF-A0A2G9TQ79-F1
#
_entry.id   AF-A0A2G9TQ79-F1
#
_cell.length_a   1.000
_cell.length_b   1.000
_cell.length_c   1.000
_cell.angle_alpha   90.00
_cell.angle_beta   90.00
_cell.angle_gamma   90.00
#
_symmetry.space_group_name_H-M   'P 1'
#
loop_
_entity.id
_entity.type
_entity.pdbx_description
1 polymer ?
#
loop_
_entity_poly.entity_id
_entity_poly.type
_entity_poly.pdbx_seq_one_letter_code
_entity_poly.pdbx_strand_id
1 'polypeptide(L)'
;MVSAVQNERDRNVKSGTTMPMAPLANGIFKRKKVRPQMNEQASQRSIESSEIIRAVQSKVKENVGARFVGLSHSYYSMKCGAPGLCFANGAFHPVEGGHPSIVDFYKQCMPRLMSYVIGPMRSMAMDDVEFVLLKAIVFFGE
;
A
#
# COMPACT_ATOMS: atom_id res chain seq x y z
N MET A 1 -2.22 22.37 44.04
CA MET A 1 -2.90 21.57 43.01
C MET A 1 -1.89 21.26 41.92
N VAL A 2 -1.34 20.05 41.92
CA VAL A 2 -0.45 19.58 40.84
C VAL A 2 -1.06 18.28 40.35
N SER A 3 -1.54 18.30 39.11
CA SER A 3 -2.24 17.18 38.47
C SER A 3 -1.24 16.07 38.12
N ALA A 4 -1.69 14.84 38.31
CA ALA A 4 -0.96 13.59 38.23
C ALA A 4 -0.33 13.33 36.84
N VAL A 5 1.00 13.25 36.81
CA VAL A 5 1.74 12.56 35.76
C VAL A 5 2.67 11.57 36.46
N GLN A 6 2.09 10.50 37.00
CA GLN A 6 2.90 9.40 37.53
C GLN A 6 2.23 8.05 37.28
N ASN A 7 3.04 7.20 36.64
CA ASN A 7 3.06 5.74 36.74
C ASN A 7 2.15 4.90 35.83
N GLU A 8 2.45 4.92 34.53
CA GLU A 8 2.24 3.75 33.66
C GLU A 8 3.37 2.70 33.76
N ARG A 9 4.55 3.05 34.28
CA ARG A 9 5.69 2.09 34.38
C ARG A 9 5.63 1.10 35.55
N ASP A 10 4.80 1.34 36.56
CA ASP A 10 4.80 0.53 37.79
C ASP A 10 3.71 -0.55 37.87
N ARG A 11 2.81 -0.65 36.88
CA ARG A 11 1.73 -1.64 36.92
C ARG A 11 2.17 -3.08 36.65
N ASN A 12 3.40 -3.33 36.22
CA ASN A 12 3.83 -4.68 35.84
C ASN A 12 4.60 -5.46 36.92
N VAL A 13 4.62 -4.97 38.17
CA VAL A 13 5.42 -5.57 39.27
C VAL A 13 4.57 -6.34 40.31
N LYS A 14 3.24 -6.40 40.18
CA LYS A 14 2.38 -7.10 41.16
C LYS A 14 1.39 -8.07 40.52
N SER A 15 1.93 -9.17 39.98
CA SER A 15 1.21 -10.45 39.88
C SER A 15 2.24 -11.56 39.97
N GLY A 16 2.50 -12.03 41.19
CA GLY A 16 3.37 -13.17 41.46
C GLY A 16 2.69 -14.45 41.01
N THR A 17 2.98 -14.90 39.79
CA THR A 17 2.72 -16.27 39.35
C THR A 17 4.06 -16.99 39.34
N THR A 18 4.23 -17.96 40.24
CA THR A 18 5.39 -18.86 40.28
C THR A 18 5.46 -19.66 38.98
N MET A 19 6.43 -19.34 38.12
CA MET A 19 6.66 -20.05 36.86
C MET A 19 7.39 -21.38 37.13
N PRO A 20 7.03 -22.49 36.46
CA PRO A 20 7.74 -23.75 36.61
C PRO A 20 9.15 -23.63 36.02
N MET A 21 10.16 -23.83 36.87
CA MET A 21 11.57 -23.87 36.49
C MET A 21 11.92 -25.30 36.06
N ALA A 22 12.26 -25.50 34.79
CA ALA A 22 12.80 -26.77 34.31
C ALA A 22 14.33 -26.72 34.34
N PRO A 23 15.01 -27.65 35.05
CA PRO A 23 16.47 -27.69 35.04
C PRO A 23 16.97 -28.24 33.70
N LEU A 24 17.95 -27.56 33.11
CA LEU A 24 18.81 -28.10 32.05
C LEU A 24 20.21 -28.28 32.64
N ALA A 25 20.88 -29.36 32.23
CA ALA A 25 22.06 -29.96 32.88
C ALA A 25 23.29 -29.06 33.11
N ASN A 26 23.29 -27.80 32.63
CA ASN A 26 24.45 -26.91 32.68
C ASN A 26 24.23 -25.61 33.48
N GLY A 27 23.33 -25.60 34.47
CA GLY A 27 23.27 -24.54 35.50
C GLY A 27 22.82 -23.14 35.05
N ILE A 28 22.46 -22.94 33.78
CA ILE A 28 21.95 -21.65 33.28
C ILE A 28 20.42 -21.66 33.29
N PHE A 29 19.81 -20.91 34.21
CA PHE A 29 18.37 -20.68 34.23
C PHE A 29 17.98 -19.61 33.20
N LYS A 30 17.31 -20.00 32.11
CA LYS A 30 16.63 -19.05 31.21
C LYS A 30 15.14 -19.01 31.48
N ARG A 31 14.59 -17.81 31.70
CA ARG A 31 13.13 -17.58 31.72
C ARG A 31 12.55 -18.00 30.37
N LYS A 32 11.76 -19.08 30.35
CA LYS A 32 11.01 -19.49 29.16
C LYS A 32 9.91 -18.45 28.92
N LYS A 33 10.11 -17.56 27.94
CA LYS A 33 9.10 -16.55 27.56
C LYS A 33 7.88 -17.30 27.01
N VAL A 34 6.84 -17.44 27.81
CA VAL A 34 5.57 -18.06 27.39
C VAL A 34 5.00 -17.20 26.27
N ARG A 35 4.76 -17.80 25.10
CA ARG A 35 4.06 -17.10 24.01
C ARG A 35 2.63 -16.83 24.51
N PRO A 36 2.11 -15.59 24.36
CA PRO A 36 0.71 -15.30 24.66
C PRO A 36 -0.18 -16.29 23.92
N GLN A 37 -1.25 -16.78 24.57
CA GLN A 37 -2.26 -17.57 23.87
C GLN A 37 -2.85 -16.73 22.73
N MET A 38 -2.93 -17.33 21.55
CA MET A 38 -3.46 -16.69 20.36
C MET A 38 -4.97 -16.52 20.58
N ASN A 39 -5.42 -15.27 20.77
CA ASN A 39 -6.84 -14.97 20.96
C ASN A 39 -7.61 -15.28 19.66
N GLU A 40 -8.83 -15.83 19.73
CA GLU A 40 -9.63 -16.23 18.54
C GLU A 40 -9.81 -15.07 17.54
N GLN A 41 -9.96 -13.84 18.03
CA GLN A 41 -10.02 -12.63 17.20
C GLN A 41 -8.72 -12.38 16.41
N ALA A 42 -7.56 -12.69 16.98
CA ALA A 42 -6.28 -12.58 16.27
C ALA A 42 -6.14 -13.70 15.21
N SER A 43 -6.67 -14.89 15.51
CA SER A 43 -6.73 -15.99 14.56
C SER A 43 -7.62 -15.66 13.35
N GLN A 44 -8.83 -15.14 13.59
CA GLN A 44 -9.76 -14.72 12.54
C GLN A 44 -9.19 -13.61 11.65
N ARG A 45 -8.59 -12.57 12.25
CA ARG A 45 -7.92 -11.50 11.48
C ARG A 45 -6.74 -12.02 10.66
N SER A 46 -6.02 -13.03 11.16
CA SER A 46 -4.89 -13.63 10.42
C SER A 46 -5.36 -14.44 9.21
N ILE A 47 -6.51 -15.11 9.34
CA ILE A 47 -7.15 -15.87 8.26
C ILE A 47 -7.66 -14.90 7.18
N GLU A 48 -8.43 -13.86 7.55
CA GLU A 48 -8.89 -12.82 6.62
C GLU A 48 -7.72 -12.15 5.89
N SER A 49 -6.65 -11.80 6.62
CA SER A 49 -5.45 -11.21 6.02
C SER A 49 -4.81 -12.15 5.00
N SER A 50 -4.77 -13.46 5.28
CA SER A 50 -4.17 -14.45 4.39
C SER A 50 -4.97 -14.68 3.10
N GLU A 51 -6.30 -14.61 3.19
CA GLU A 51 -7.19 -14.72 2.03
C GLU A 51 -7.11 -13.47 1.15
N ILE A 52 -7.09 -12.29 1.77
CA ILE A 52 -6.88 -11.02 1.07
C ILE A 52 -5.51 -11.04 0.36
N ILE A 53 -4.45 -11.48 1.04
CA ILE A 53 -3.11 -11.59 0.42
C ILE A 53 -3.14 -12.52 -0.79
N ARG A 54 -3.82 -13.68 -0.69
CA ARG A 54 -3.95 -14.61 -1.82
C ARG A 54 -4.75 -14.02 -2.97
N ALA A 55 -5.87 -13.35 -2.69
CA ALA A 55 -6.69 -12.68 -3.69
C ALA A 55 -5.90 -11.58 -4.41
N VAL A 56 -5.17 -10.74 -3.66
CA VAL A 56 -4.27 -9.72 -4.20
C VAL A 56 -3.20 -10.37 -5.07
N GLN A 57 -2.50 -11.40 -4.58
CA GLN A 57 -1.45 -12.07 -5.36
C GLN A 57 -1.97 -12.74 -6.63
N SER A 58 -3.15 -13.34 -6.58
CA SER A 58 -3.81 -13.91 -7.76
C SER A 58 -4.13 -12.82 -8.78
N LYS A 59 -4.69 -11.70 -8.32
CA LYS A 59 -5.07 -10.59 -9.20
C LYS A 59 -3.84 -9.84 -9.72
N VAL A 60 -2.73 -9.77 -8.98
CA VAL A 60 -1.46 -9.21 -9.48
C VAL A 60 -0.97 -10.00 -10.70
N LYS A 61 -1.09 -11.34 -10.69
CA LYS A 61 -0.66 -12.18 -11.82
C LYS A 61 -1.54 -12.02 -13.06
N GLU A 62 -2.79 -11.61 -12.88
CA GLU A 62 -3.80 -11.54 -13.94
C GLU A 62 -4.02 -10.10 -14.47
N ASN A 63 -3.94 -9.08 -13.60
CA ASN A 63 -4.54 -7.76 -13.80
C ASN A 63 -3.55 -6.58 -13.85
N VAL A 64 -2.28 -6.80 -14.24
CA VAL A 64 -1.44 -5.69 -14.74
C VAL A 64 -1.87 -5.35 -16.17
N GLY A 65 -3.14 -4.99 -16.34
CA GLY A 65 -3.74 -4.69 -17.63
C GLY A 65 -3.46 -3.26 -18.08
N ALA A 66 -3.71 -3.01 -19.37
CA ALA A 66 -3.54 -1.68 -19.97
C ALA A 66 -4.31 -0.57 -19.23
N ARG A 67 -5.46 -0.89 -18.62
CA ARG A 67 -6.27 0.04 -17.80
C ARG A 67 -5.51 0.51 -16.55
N PHE A 68 -4.90 -0.42 -15.81
CA PHE A 68 -4.15 -0.13 -14.59
C PHE A 68 -2.88 0.70 -14.87
N VAL A 69 -2.16 0.34 -15.93
CA VAL A 69 -0.96 1.05 -16.38
C VAL A 69 -1.34 2.45 -16.90
N GLY A 70 -2.38 2.55 -17.72
CA GLY A 70 -2.86 3.82 -18.27
C GLY A 70 -3.33 4.80 -17.20
N LEU A 71 -4.02 4.32 -16.17
CA LEU A 71 -4.40 5.14 -15.02
C LEU A 71 -3.16 5.69 -14.29
N SER A 72 -2.16 4.84 -14.05
CA SER A 72 -0.93 5.26 -13.38
C SER A 72 -0.16 6.31 -14.18
N HIS A 73 0.00 6.12 -15.49
CA HIS A 73 0.63 7.12 -16.36
C HIS A 73 -0.13 8.44 -16.38
N SER A 74 -1.47 8.40 -16.39
CA SER A 74 -2.30 9.60 -16.37
C SER A 74 -2.08 10.41 -15.08
N TYR A 75 -2.03 9.73 -13.93
CA TYR A 75 -1.81 10.39 -12.65
C TYR A 75 -0.43 11.07 -12.54
N TYR A 76 0.64 10.39 -12.98
CA TYR A 76 1.97 11.02 -13.00
C TYR A 76 2.04 12.19 -13.99
N SER A 77 1.35 12.08 -15.13
CA SER A 77 1.23 13.18 -16.12
C SER A 77 0.44 14.36 -15.58
N MET A 78 -0.58 14.11 -14.75
CA MET A 78 -1.29 15.14 -14.00
C MET A 78 -0.33 15.86 -13.04
N LYS A 79 0.39 15.13 -12.19
CA LYS A 79 1.36 15.70 -11.22
C LYS A 79 2.52 16.43 -11.88
N CYS A 80 2.93 16.02 -13.08
CA CYS A 80 4.00 16.67 -13.84
C CYS A 80 3.62 18.12 -14.24
N GLY A 81 2.33 18.42 -14.42
CA GLY A 81 1.87 19.77 -14.76
C GLY A 81 2.18 20.25 -16.19
N ALA A 82 3.02 19.53 -16.93
CA ALA A 82 3.36 19.84 -18.32
C ALA A 82 2.42 19.17 -19.34
N PRO A 83 2.31 19.70 -20.57
CA PRO A 83 1.61 19.04 -21.67
C PRO A 83 2.44 17.87 -22.20
N GLY A 84 2.18 16.67 -21.69
CA GLY A 84 2.86 15.44 -22.10
C GLY A 84 2.55 14.27 -21.19
N LEU A 85 3.21 13.14 -21.43
CA LEU A 85 3.17 11.95 -20.61
C LEU A 85 4.36 11.92 -19.66
N CYS A 86 4.07 11.69 -18.38
CA CYS A 86 5.08 11.39 -17.37
C CYS A 86 4.94 9.92 -16.95
N PHE A 87 6.05 9.19 -16.99
CA PHE A 87 6.14 7.80 -16.61
C PHE A 87 6.50 7.67 -15.12
N ALA A 88 6.20 6.52 -14.52
CA ALA A 88 6.46 6.28 -13.10
C ALA A 88 7.94 6.39 -12.70
N ASN A 89 8.86 6.22 -13.65
CA ASN A 89 10.30 6.41 -13.45
C ASN A 89 10.75 7.88 -13.55
N GLY A 90 9.82 8.82 -13.74
CA GLY A 90 10.11 10.24 -13.92
C GLY A 90 10.49 10.63 -15.35
N ALA A 91 10.54 9.70 -16.30
CA ALA A 91 10.73 10.05 -17.70
C ALA A 91 9.54 10.86 -18.21
N PHE A 92 9.82 11.92 -18.97
CA PHE A 92 8.81 12.78 -19.54
C PHE A 92 8.86 12.73 -21.07
N HIS A 93 7.69 12.66 -21.68
CA HIS A 93 7.51 12.70 -23.11
C HIS A 93 6.54 13.84 -23.48
N PRO A 94 6.99 14.89 -24.17
CA PRO A 94 6.12 16.01 -24.55
C PRO A 94 5.06 15.58 -25.57
N VAL A 95 3.96 16.34 -25.66
CA VAL A 95 2.94 16.11 -26.71
C VAL A 95 3.55 16.30 -28.11
N GLU A 96 4.45 17.26 -28.27
CA GLU A 96 5.15 17.55 -29.53
C GLU A 96 6.66 17.36 -29.41
N GLY A 97 7.31 16.90 -30.48
CA GLY A 97 8.77 16.78 -30.54
C GLY A 97 9.37 15.64 -29.70
N GLY A 98 8.54 14.70 -29.23
CA GLY A 98 9.02 13.53 -28.51
C GLY A 98 9.58 12.43 -29.41
N HIS A 99 10.10 11.36 -28.80
CA HIS A 99 10.74 10.27 -29.52
C HIS A 99 9.73 9.56 -30.46
N PRO A 100 10.03 9.37 -31.75
CA PRO A 100 9.06 8.89 -32.74
C PRO A 100 8.33 7.61 -32.35
N SER A 101 9.03 6.63 -31.77
CA SER A 101 8.41 5.37 -31.36
C SER A 101 7.35 5.53 -30.26
N ILE A 102 7.52 6.51 -29.36
CA ILE A 102 6.59 6.77 -28.27
C ILE A 102 5.41 7.59 -28.78
N VAL A 103 5.68 8.60 -29.63
CA VAL A 103 4.63 9.34 -30.35
C VAL A 103 3.74 8.36 -31.12
N ASP A 104 4.33 7.46 -31.91
CA ASP A 104 3.57 6.49 -32.70
C ASP A 104 2.77 5.50 -31.85
N PHE A 105 3.34 5.04 -30.74
CA PHE A 105 2.66 4.14 -29.83
C PHE A 105 1.44 4.80 -29.17
N TYR A 106 1.56 6.07 -28.77
CA TYR A 106 0.50 6.78 -28.08
C TYR A 106 -0.42 7.60 -28.99
N LYS A 107 -0.12 7.78 -30.29
CA LYS A 107 -0.84 8.74 -31.16
C LYS A 107 -2.36 8.62 -31.14
N GLN A 108 -2.89 7.40 -31.05
CA GLN A 108 -4.35 7.17 -31.07
C GLN A 108 -5.01 7.38 -29.70
N CYS A 109 -4.27 7.23 -28.61
CA CYS A 109 -4.82 7.30 -27.25
C CYS A 109 -4.43 8.59 -26.52
N MET A 110 -3.34 9.26 -26.90
CA MET A 110 -2.83 10.48 -26.28
C MET A 110 -3.88 11.60 -26.19
N PRO A 111 -4.60 11.96 -27.28
CA PRO A 111 -5.59 13.05 -27.20
C PRO A 111 -6.74 12.69 -26.25
N ARG A 112 -7.18 11.42 -26.27
CA ARG A 112 -8.23 10.92 -25.37
C ARG A 112 -7.78 10.89 -23.93
N LEU A 113 -6.53 10.47 -23.66
CA LEU A 113 -5.97 10.43 -22.31
C LEU A 113 -5.87 11.83 -21.71
N MET A 114 -5.36 12.78 -22.50
CA MET A 114 -5.21 14.18 -22.08
C MET A 114 -6.58 14.81 -21.78
N SER A 115 -7.58 14.62 -22.65
CA SER A 115 -8.88 15.26 -22.52
C SER A 115 -9.84 14.59 -21.53
N TYR A 116 -9.86 13.25 -21.47
CA TYR A 116 -10.87 12.51 -20.71
C TYR A 116 -10.39 11.95 -19.37
N VAL A 117 -9.07 11.92 -19.13
CA VAL A 117 -8.52 11.41 -17.87
C VAL A 117 -7.70 12.49 -17.18
N ILE A 118 -6.63 12.96 -17.82
CA ILE A 118 -5.70 13.92 -17.21
C ILE A 118 -6.38 15.27 -16.97
N GLY A 119 -7.15 15.77 -17.92
CA GLY A 119 -7.92 17.01 -17.78
C GLY A 119 -8.85 17.00 -16.57
N PRO A 120 -9.77 16.01 -16.45
CA PRO A 120 -10.64 15.85 -15.29
C PRO A 120 -9.87 15.71 -13.97
N MET A 121 -8.82 14.89 -13.93
CA MET A 121 -7.97 14.75 -12.75
C MET A 121 -7.37 16.09 -12.30
N ARG A 122 -6.91 16.91 -13.26
CA ARG A 122 -6.40 18.27 -12.98
C ARG A 122 -7.51 19.20 -12.49
N SER A 123 -8.67 19.23 -13.17
CA SER A 123 -9.77 20.14 -12.79
C SER A 123 -10.39 19.81 -11.45
N MET A 124 -10.37 18.54 -11.05
CA MET A 124 -10.87 18.08 -9.75
C MET A 124 -9.79 18.13 -8.66
N ALA A 125 -8.55 18.49 -9.02
CA ALA A 125 -7.40 18.47 -8.12
C ALA A 125 -7.22 17.11 -7.42
N MET A 126 -7.27 16.02 -8.20
CA MET A 126 -7.23 14.66 -7.67
C MET A 126 -5.99 14.43 -6.78
N ASP A 127 -6.20 13.93 -5.57
CA ASP A 127 -5.14 13.72 -4.60
C ASP A 127 -4.57 12.27 -4.61
N ASP A 128 -3.60 12.01 -3.74
CA ASP A 128 -2.95 10.68 -3.62
C ASP A 128 -3.92 9.60 -3.10
N VAL A 129 -4.85 9.97 -2.23
CA VAL A 129 -5.81 9.03 -1.62
C VAL A 129 -6.83 8.62 -2.67
N GLU A 130 -7.40 9.58 -3.38
CA GLU A 130 -8.36 9.35 -4.47
C GLU A 130 -7.74 8.50 -5.58
N PHE A 131 -6.49 8.77 -5.94
CA PHE A 131 -5.76 7.96 -6.91
C PHE A 131 -5.58 6.52 -6.46
N VAL A 132 -5.17 6.28 -5.21
CA VAL A 132 -4.98 4.93 -4.67
C VAL A 132 -6.30 4.17 -4.63
N LEU A 133 -7.40 4.83 -4.24
CA LEU A 133 -8.73 4.23 -4.25
C LEU A 133 -9.20 3.87 -5.66
N LEU A 134 -9.08 4.80 -6.61
CA LEU A 134 -9.43 4.55 -8.02
C LEU A 134 -8.59 3.43 -8.62
N LYS A 135 -7.30 3.39 -8.28
CA LYS A 135 -6.39 2.32 -8.69
C LYS A 135 -6.78 0.97 -8.11
N ALA A 136 -7.23 0.91 -6.85
CA ALA A 136 -7.76 -0.30 -6.25
C ALA A 136 -9.05 -0.76 -6.96
N ILE A 137 -9.97 0.17 -7.26
CA ILE A 137 -11.19 -0.13 -8.02
C ILE A 137 -10.84 -0.72 -9.40
N VAL A 138 -9.89 -0.13 -10.12
CA VAL A 138 -9.46 -0.66 -11.43
C VAL A 138 -8.75 -2.01 -11.30
N PHE A 139 -8.01 -2.23 -10.22
CA PHE A 139 -7.26 -3.46 -9.99
C PHE A 139 -8.17 -4.66 -9.66
N PHE A 140 -9.18 -4.43 -8.82
CA PHE A 140 -10.17 -5.44 -8.41
C PHE A 140 -11.42 -5.45 -9.31
N GLY A 141 -11.57 -4.47 -10.18
CA GLY A 141 -12.62 -4.43 -11.20
C GLY A 141 -12.43 -5.54 -12.23
N GLU A 142 -13.55 -6.12 -12.65
CA GLU A 142 -13.62 -7.25 -13.58
C GLU A 142 -13.03 -6.96 -14.98
#